data_AF-A0A7C8CTU6-F1
#
_entry.id   AF-A0A7C8CTU6-F1
#
_cell.length_a   1.000
_cell.length_b   1.000
_cell.length_c   1.000
_cell.angle_alpha   90.00
_cell.angle_beta   90.00
_cell.angle_gamma   90.00
#
_symmetry.space_group_name_H-M   'P 1'
#
loop_
_entity.id
_entity.type
_entity.pdbx_description
1 polymer ?
#
loop_
_entity_poly.entity_id
_entity_poly.type
_entity_poly.pdbx_seq_one_letter_code
_entity_poly.pdbx_strand_id
1 'polypeptide(L)'
;MFHKLNLCLGLSLFGLLAVSGAASPAHSPEVSDYDIMMEAFEAAEISHSKALDDAKDKSERRALRKAHPAYTYFQRFTRLAERGEGQAHLWLIGHTRYGEGKAAERRERQALSARTLVAEHLSAPWFEEAIPSLLQCRRSLGEDALCQLLETVTTKSEEANVCAAAALALAGRLAQSKDPEQRTAGYGWYEHICTTWPDSRYAKEARPAYNRARYLTVGGEPLEFVAKTVDGRAFKLSDFRGKVVVLDFWGFW
;
A
#
# COMPACT_ATOMS: atom_id res chain seq x y z
N MET A 1 -22.00 47.30 44.78
CA MET A 1 -22.93 47.08 45.90
C MET A 1 -23.36 45.61 45.84
N PHE A 2 -23.48 44.95 47.00
CA PHE A 2 -23.58 43.48 47.22
C PHE A 2 -22.24 42.72 47.18
N HIS A 3 -22.01 41.73 48.04
CA HIS A 3 -22.18 41.62 49.49
C HIS A 3 -21.11 40.60 49.94
N LYS A 4 -20.75 40.65 51.21
CA LYS A 4 -19.64 39.95 51.85
C LYS A 4 -19.88 38.45 52.07
N LEU A 5 -18.77 37.71 52.12
CA LEU A 5 -18.42 36.56 52.98
C LEU A 5 -19.26 35.26 52.91
N ASN A 6 -18.60 34.12 52.67
CA ASN A 6 -18.06 33.31 53.77
C ASN A 6 -17.15 32.16 53.32
N LEU A 7 -16.08 31.98 54.11
CA LEU A 7 -15.21 30.81 54.19
C LEU A 7 -16.00 29.55 54.53
N CYS A 8 -15.66 28.43 53.89
CA CYS A 8 -15.76 27.12 54.52
C CYS A 8 -14.62 26.23 54.00
N LEU A 9 -13.69 25.90 54.90
CA LEU A 9 -12.70 24.85 54.71
C LEU A 9 -13.43 23.51 54.60
N GLY A 10 -13.16 22.76 53.53
CA GLY A 10 -13.54 21.37 53.40
C GLY A 10 -12.37 20.59 52.79
N LEU A 11 -11.59 19.93 53.65
CA LEU A 11 -10.70 18.84 53.25
C LEU A 11 -11.54 17.80 52.51
N SER A 12 -11.21 17.51 51.25
CA SER A 12 -11.67 16.31 50.56
C SER A 12 -10.52 15.67 49.79
N LEU A 13 -10.11 14.53 50.34
CA LEU A 13 -9.34 13.43 49.77
C LEU A 13 -9.06 13.51 48.26
N PHE A 14 -7.76 13.48 47.93
CA PHE A 14 -7.26 12.99 46.65
C PHE A 14 -7.70 11.53 46.47
N GLY A 15 -8.79 11.32 45.73
CA GLY A 15 -9.16 10.02 45.19
C GLY A 15 -8.26 9.70 44.00
N LEU A 16 -7.19 8.96 44.25
CA LEU A 16 -6.37 8.32 43.23
C LEU A 16 -7.26 7.27 42.54
N LEU A 17 -7.90 7.63 41.42
CA LEU A 17 -8.53 6.68 40.51
C LEU A 17 -7.39 5.89 39.84
N ALA A 18 -7.01 4.78 40.45
CA ALA A 18 -6.27 3.73 39.77
C ALA A 18 -7.16 3.24 38.61
N VAL A 19 -6.92 3.76 37.42
CA VAL A 19 -7.34 3.08 36.19
C VAL A 19 -6.56 1.77 36.19
N SER A 20 -7.23 0.70 36.63
CA SER A 20 -6.83 -0.66 36.38
C SER A 20 -6.71 -0.81 34.87
N GLY A 21 -5.50 -0.66 34.34
CA GLY A 21 -5.13 -1.17 33.04
C GLY A 21 -5.29 -2.67 33.10
N ALA A 22 -6.50 -3.15 32.76
CA ALA A 22 -6.66 -4.50 32.29
C ALA A 22 -5.80 -4.57 31.03
N ALA A 23 -4.59 -5.10 31.16
CA ALA A 23 -3.81 -5.55 30.03
C ALA A 23 -4.74 -6.48 29.25
N SER A 24 -5.16 -6.06 28.05
CA SER A 24 -5.80 -6.96 27.10
C SER A 24 -4.94 -8.21 27.04
N PRO A 25 -5.52 -9.42 27.16
CA PRO A 25 -4.74 -10.63 27.08
C PRO A 25 -4.02 -10.61 25.73
N ALA A 26 -2.69 -10.67 25.77
CA ALA A 26 -1.87 -10.85 24.59
C ALA A 26 -2.45 -12.06 23.83
N HIS A 27 -3.02 -11.81 22.65
CA HIS A 27 -3.54 -12.85 21.77
C HIS A 27 -2.34 -13.74 21.42
N SER A 28 -2.34 -14.97 21.95
CA SER A 28 -1.50 -16.02 21.38
C SER A 28 -1.97 -16.23 19.94
N PRO A 29 -1.09 -16.49 18.96
CA PRO A 29 -1.52 -16.58 17.57
C PRO A 29 -2.28 -17.89 17.40
N GLU A 30 -3.60 -17.82 17.55
CA GLU A 30 -4.49 -18.89 17.13
C GLU A 30 -4.33 -18.99 15.60
N VAL A 31 -3.93 -20.15 15.10
CA VAL A 31 -3.72 -20.37 13.67
C VAL A 31 -5.04 -20.09 12.96
N SER A 32 -5.06 -19.14 12.03
CA SER A 32 -6.31 -18.74 11.37
C SER A 32 -6.80 -19.83 10.40
N ASP A 33 -8.12 -19.87 10.15
CA ASP A 33 -8.69 -20.73 9.10
C ASP A 33 -8.05 -20.44 7.72
N TYR A 34 -7.61 -19.20 7.51
CA TYR A 34 -6.83 -18.80 6.34
C TYR A 34 -5.48 -19.50 6.27
N ASP A 35 -4.70 -19.50 7.36
CA ASP A 35 -3.37 -20.12 7.39
C ASP A 35 -3.45 -21.63 7.15
N ILE A 36 -4.44 -22.30 7.76
CA ILE A 36 -4.70 -23.74 7.52
C ILE A 36 -5.04 -23.99 6.05
N MET A 37 -5.87 -23.14 5.45
CA MET A 37 -6.24 -23.27 4.04
C MET A 37 -5.04 -23.03 3.11
N MET A 38 -4.19 -22.06 3.45
CA MET A 38 -2.97 -21.74 2.72
C MET A 38 -1.95 -22.89 2.77
N GLU A 39 -1.67 -23.44 3.94
CA GLU A 39 -0.75 -24.58 4.09
C GLU A 39 -1.26 -25.80 3.28
N ALA A 40 -2.56 -26.08 3.34
CA ALA A 40 -3.17 -27.14 2.56
C ALA A 40 -3.08 -26.88 1.05
N PHE A 41 -3.17 -25.63 0.61
CA PHE A 41 -3.01 -25.25 -0.79
C PHE A 41 -1.56 -25.41 -1.26
N GLU A 42 -0.59 -24.92 -0.48
CA GLU A 42 0.83 -25.02 -0.78
C GLU A 42 1.30 -26.47 -0.89
N ALA A 43 0.87 -27.34 0.03
CA ALA A 43 1.15 -28.78 -0.06
C ALA A 43 0.60 -29.42 -1.35
N ALA A 44 -0.59 -28.98 -1.77
CA ALA A 44 -1.19 -29.43 -3.02
C ALA A 44 -0.45 -28.89 -4.26
N GLU A 45 0.04 -27.65 -4.22
CA GLU A 45 0.87 -27.07 -5.29
C GLU A 45 2.21 -27.78 -5.41
N ILE A 46 2.89 -28.08 -4.30
CA ILE A 46 4.15 -28.83 -4.29
C ILE A 46 3.95 -30.21 -4.93
N SER A 47 2.88 -30.92 -4.55
CA SER A 47 2.54 -32.23 -5.10
C SER A 47 2.23 -32.14 -6.61
N HIS A 48 1.51 -31.09 -7.03
CA HIS A 48 1.17 -30.86 -8.44
C HIS A 48 2.39 -30.50 -9.29
N SER A 49 3.28 -29.65 -8.79
CA SER A 49 4.53 -29.29 -9.44
C SER A 49 5.40 -30.51 -9.65
N LYS A 50 5.57 -31.35 -8.62
CA LYS A 50 6.30 -32.61 -8.73
C LYS A 50 5.70 -33.53 -9.81
N ALA A 51 4.38 -33.68 -9.82
CA ALA A 51 3.72 -34.48 -10.86
C ALA A 51 3.93 -33.90 -12.27
N LEU A 52 4.00 -32.58 -12.43
CA LEU A 52 4.30 -31.94 -13.72
C LEU A 52 5.75 -32.18 -14.19
N ASP A 53 6.69 -32.19 -13.26
CA ASP A 53 8.11 -32.46 -13.52
C ASP A 53 8.31 -33.93 -13.92
N ASP A 54 7.64 -34.85 -13.23
CA ASP A 54 7.68 -36.30 -13.47
C ASP A 54 6.88 -36.74 -14.71
N ALA A 55 6.07 -35.85 -15.28
CA ALA A 55 5.21 -36.17 -16.42
C ALA A 55 6.03 -36.53 -17.68
N LYS A 56 5.68 -37.68 -18.26
CA LYS A 56 6.45 -38.37 -19.31
C LYS A 56 6.27 -37.74 -20.68
N ASP A 57 5.12 -37.11 -20.91
CA ASP A 57 4.79 -36.53 -22.21
C ASP A 57 3.95 -35.25 -22.12
N LYS A 58 3.74 -34.63 -23.29
CA LYS A 58 3.00 -33.38 -23.42
C LYS A 58 1.51 -33.52 -23.10
N SER A 59 0.92 -34.71 -23.31
CA SER A 59 -0.48 -34.99 -23.02
C SER A 59 -0.72 -35.04 -21.51
N GLU A 60 0.13 -35.77 -20.79
CA GLU A 60 0.11 -35.86 -19.32
C GLU A 60 0.29 -34.48 -18.68
N ARG A 61 1.30 -33.71 -19.13
CA ARG A 61 1.49 -32.32 -18.69
C ARG A 61 0.28 -31.44 -18.94
N ARG A 62 -0.41 -31.62 -20.06
CA ARG A 62 -1.63 -30.85 -20.39
C ARG A 62 -2.79 -31.24 -19.50
N ALA A 63 -2.96 -32.52 -19.17
CA ALA A 63 -3.97 -32.99 -18.25
C ALA A 63 -3.74 -32.43 -16.84
N LEU A 64 -2.50 -32.52 -16.34
CA LEU A 64 -2.12 -31.97 -15.04
C LEU A 64 -2.35 -30.46 -14.96
N ARG A 65 -1.98 -29.68 -15.98
CA ARG A 65 -2.26 -28.22 -16.00
C ARG A 65 -3.75 -27.88 -15.93
N LYS A 66 -4.61 -28.73 -16.51
CA LYS A 66 -6.07 -28.55 -16.41
C LYS A 66 -6.60 -28.92 -15.01
N ALA A 67 -5.93 -29.83 -14.32
CA ALA A 67 -6.26 -30.27 -12.96
C ALA A 67 -5.47 -29.51 -11.88
N HIS A 68 -5.10 -28.25 -12.14
CA HIS A 68 -4.35 -27.43 -11.19
C HIS A 68 -5.11 -27.26 -9.86
N PRO A 69 -4.48 -27.43 -8.69
CA PRO A 69 -5.16 -27.41 -7.38
C PRO A 69 -5.93 -26.11 -7.12
N ALA A 70 -5.42 -24.97 -7.59
CA ALA A 70 -6.09 -23.68 -7.47
C ALA A 70 -7.55 -23.65 -7.96
N TYR A 71 -7.98 -24.51 -8.91
CA TYR A 71 -9.41 -24.58 -9.29
C TYR A 71 -10.29 -25.03 -8.12
N THR A 72 -9.88 -26.06 -7.39
CA THR A 72 -10.61 -26.56 -6.22
C THR A 72 -10.51 -25.60 -5.04
N TYR A 73 -9.31 -25.05 -4.81
CA TYR A 73 -9.09 -24.14 -3.69
C TYR A 73 -9.75 -22.79 -3.89
N PHE A 74 -10.00 -22.34 -5.13
CA PHE A 74 -10.74 -21.11 -5.38
C PHE A 74 -12.12 -21.11 -4.73
N GLN A 75 -12.85 -22.22 -4.84
CA GLN A 75 -14.15 -22.37 -4.18
C GLN A 75 -14.04 -22.41 -2.66
N ARG A 76 -12.96 -22.97 -2.12
CA ARG A 76 -12.72 -23.02 -0.67
C ARG A 76 -12.41 -21.64 -0.11
N PHE A 77 -11.53 -20.88 -0.77
CA PHE A 77 -11.23 -19.50 -0.40
C PHE A 77 -12.43 -18.58 -0.59
N THR A 78 -13.29 -18.83 -1.58
CA THR A 78 -14.54 -18.07 -1.75
C THR A 78 -15.45 -18.25 -0.53
N ARG A 79 -15.67 -19.50 -0.09
CA ARG A 79 -16.47 -19.77 1.13
C ARG A 79 -15.84 -19.20 2.40
N LEU A 80 -14.51 -19.16 2.45
CA LEU A 80 -13.79 -18.61 3.59
C LEU A 80 -13.98 -17.08 3.64
N ALA A 81 -13.82 -16.40 2.50
CA ALA A 81 -14.12 -14.97 2.37
C ALA A 81 -15.59 -14.65 2.71
N GLU A 82 -16.55 -15.46 2.26
CA GLU A 82 -17.98 -15.32 2.60
C GLU A 82 -18.29 -15.45 4.10
N ARG A 83 -17.38 -16.01 4.89
CA ARG A 83 -17.49 -16.09 6.36
C ARG A 83 -16.85 -14.90 7.09
N GLY A 84 -16.32 -13.93 6.35
CA GLY A 84 -15.65 -12.75 6.89
C GLY A 84 -14.14 -12.89 7.07
N GLU A 85 -13.53 -13.94 6.52
CA GLU A 85 -12.07 -14.09 6.55
C GLU A 85 -11.42 -13.21 5.48
N GLY A 86 -11.01 -12.01 5.86
CA GLY A 86 -10.55 -10.98 4.94
C GLY A 86 -9.31 -11.37 4.13
N GLN A 87 -8.38 -12.14 4.70
CA GLN A 87 -7.17 -12.56 4.00
C GLN A 87 -7.47 -13.48 2.81
N ALA A 88 -8.60 -14.20 2.84
CA ALA A 88 -9.05 -15.01 1.71
C ALA A 88 -9.31 -14.16 0.45
N HIS A 89 -9.73 -12.89 0.59
CA HIS A 89 -9.86 -11.98 -0.55
C HIS A 89 -8.53 -11.67 -1.23
N LEU A 90 -7.42 -11.60 -0.47
CA LEU A 90 -6.08 -11.40 -1.03
C LEU A 90 -5.72 -12.55 -1.96
N TRP A 91 -5.97 -13.78 -1.51
CA TRP A 91 -5.74 -14.97 -2.32
C TRP A 91 -6.62 -14.99 -3.57
N LEU A 92 -7.91 -14.69 -3.44
CA LEU A 92 -8.86 -14.66 -4.57
C LEU A 92 -8.48 -13.63 -5.63
N ILE A 93 -7.97 -12.46 -5.21
CA ILE A 93 -7.48 -11.43 -6.13
C ILE A 93 -6.32 -11.97 -6.97
N GLY A 94 -5.32 -12.59 -6.35
CA GLY A 94 -4.18 -13.19 -7.05
C GLY A 94 -4.55 -14.37 -7.95
N HIS A 95 -5.61 -15.10 -7.59
CA HIS A 95 -6.01 -16.36 -8.25
C HIS A 95 -7.25 -16.23 -9.14
N THR A 96 -7.65 -15.02 -9.51
CA THR A 96 -8.87 -14.73 -10.27
C THR A 96 -9.03 -15.57 -11.55
N ARG A 97 -7.93 -15.98 -12.19
CA ARG A 97 -7.99 -16.82 -13.42
C ARG A 97 -8.58 -18.22 -13.19
N TYR A 98 -8.54 -18.73 -11.96
CA TYR A 98 -9.00 -20.06 -11.58
C TYR A 98 -10.47 -20.07 -11.13
N GLY A 99 -11.09 -18.91 -10.95
CA GLY A 99 -12.51 -18.84 -10.63
C GLY A 99 -13.40 -19.33 -11.78
N GLU A 100 -14.60 -19.78 -11.44
CA GLU A 100 -15.58 -20.27 -12.42
C GLU A 100 -16.16 -19.15 -13.31
N GLY A 101 -16.74 -19.54 -14.44
CA GLY A 101 -17.44 -18.60 -15.31
C GLY A 101 -16.54 -17.83 -16.28
N LYS A 102 -17.15 -16.87 -16.99
CA LYS A 102 -16.50 -16.11 -18.07
C LYS A 102 -15.50 -15.09 -17.52
N ALA A 103 -14.61 -14.59 -18.39
CA ALA A 103 -13.58 -13.62 -17.99
C ALA A 103 -14.17 -12.34 -17.38
N ALA A 104 -15.35 -11.89 -17.82
CA ALA A 104 -16.05 -10.73 -17.25
C ALA A 104 -16.50 -11.00 -15.80
N GLU A 105 -17.20 -12.11 -15.56
CA GLU A 105 -17.66 -12.54 -14.22
C GLU A 105 -16.48 -12.70 -13.24
N ARG A 106 -15.35 -13.24 -13.71
CA ARG A 106 -14.13 -13.34 -12.88
C ARG A 106 -13.59 -11.97 -12.49
N ARG A 107 -13.59 -11.00 -13.41
CA ARG A 107 -13.16 -9.62 -13.11
C ARG A 107 -14.11 -8.93 -12.15
N GLU A 108 -15.42 -9.13 -12.30
CA GLU A 108 -16.41 -8.60 -11.36
C GLU A 108 -16.18 -9.13 -9.95
N ARG A 109 -15.92 -10.44 -9.78
CA ARG A 109 -15.57 -11.01 -8.47
C ARG A 109 -14.25 -10.47 -7.90
N GLN A 110 -13.25 -10.23 -8.76
CA GLN A 110 -11.99 -9.62 -8.35
C GLN A 110 -12.20 -8.17 -7.86
N ALA A 111 -13.01 -7.40 -8.59
CA ALA A 111 -13.38 -6.03 -8.21
C ALA A 111 -14.20 -6.00 -6.91
N LEU A 112 -15.13 -6.95 -6.73
CA LEU A 112 -15.89 -7.12 -5.50
C LEU A 112 -14.97 -7.40 -4.31
N SER A 113 -14.03 -8.33 -4.45
CA SER A 113 -13.07 -8.65 -3.38
C SER A 113 -12.24 -7.45 -2.93
N ALA A 114 -11.79 -6.61 -3.88
CA ALA A 114 -11.09 -5.38 -3.54
C ALA A 114 -11.96 -4.37 -2.78
N ARG A 115 -13.24 -4.25 -3.16
CA ARG A 115 -14.20 -3.37 -2.48
C ARG A 115 -14.52 -3.89 -1.07
N THR A 116 -14.73 -5.19 -0.91
CA THR A 116 -14.99 -5.83 0.39
C THR A 116 -13.82 -5.67 1.34
N LEU A 117 -12.58 -5.86 0.88
CA LEU A 117 -11.38 -5.58 1.68
C LEU A 117 -11.43 -4.18 2.30
N VAL A 118 -11.64 -3.15 1.49
CA VAL A 118 -11.67 -1.77 1.99
C VAL A 118 -12.91 -1.49 2.84
N ALA A 119 -14.05 -2.07 2.52
CA ALA A 119 -15.30 -1.82 3.25
C ALA A 119 -15.35 -2.48 4.64
N GLU A 120 -14.79 -3.68 4.77
CA GLU A 120 -15.01 -4.55 5.94
C GLU A 120 -13.72 -4.83 6.73
N HIS A 121 -12.54 -4.66 6.12
CA HIS A 121 -11.27 -5.08 6.72
C HIS A 121 -10.23 -3.97 6.82
N LEU A 122 -10.59 -2.70 6.57
CA LEU A 122 -9.65 -1.58 6.59
C LEU A 122 -8.87 -1.44 7.91
N SER A 123 -9.50 -1.79 9.03
CA SER A 123 -8.88 -1.75 10.37
C SER A 123 -8.12 -3.03 10.73
N ALA A 124 -8.00 -4.00 9.81
CA ALA A 124 -7.28 -5.23 10.09
C ALA A 124 -5.76 -4.97 10.19
N PRO A 125 -5.05 -5.60 11.13
CA PRO A 125 -3.61 -5.38 11.33
C PRO A 125 -2.76 -5.77 10.11
N TRP A 126 -3.25 -6.67 9.26
CA TRP A 126 -2.61 -7.10 8.01
C TRP A 126 -2.96 -6.23 6.80
N PHE A 127 -3.79 -5.19 6.95
CA PHE A 127 -4.36 -4.47 5.79
C PHE A 127 -3.31 -3.74 4.94
N GLU A 128 -2.17 -3.37 5.51
CA GLU A 128 -1.04 -2.80 4.76
C GLU A 128 -0.58 -3.74 3.63
N GLU A 129 -0.64 -5.05 3.85
CA GLU A 129 -0.30 -6.10 2.87
C GLU A 129 -1.37 -6.25 1.77
N ALA A 130 -2.56 -5.70 1.97
CA ALA A 130 -3.63 -5.70 0.98
C ALA A 130 -3.39 -4.69 -0.16
N ILE A 131 -2.60 -3.64 0.07
CA ILE A 131 -2.40 -2.55 -0.90
C ILE A 131 -1.85 -3.03 -2.25
N PRO A 132 -0.81 -3.90 -2.31
CA PRO A 132 -0.37 -4.50 -3.56
C PRO A 132 -1.46 -5.31 -4.28
N SER A 133 -2.33 -5.99 -3.52
CA SER A 133 -3.46 -6.74 -4.09
C SER A 133 -4.50 -5.80 -4.72
N LEU A 134 -4.79 -4.64 -4.12
CA LEU A 134 -5.67 -3.64 -4.74
C LEU A 134 -5.14 -3.16 -6.10
N LEU A 135 -3.81 -2.99 -6.24
CA LEU A 135 -3.19 -2.59 -7.51
C LEU A 135 -3.35 -3.65 -8.62
N GLN A 136 -3.42 -4.94 -8.27
CA GLN A 136 -3.69 -6.02 -9.22
C GLN A 136 -5.10 -5.91 -9.81
N CYS A 137 -6.04 -5.30 -9.09
CA CYS A 137 -7.43 -5.11 -9.50
C CYS A 137 -7.62 -3.98 -10.52
N ARG A 138 -6.56 -3.27 -10.94
CA ARG A 138 -6.65 -2.15 -11.90
C ARG A 138 -7.47 -2.45 -13.16
N ARG A 139 -7.30 -3.64 -13.74
CA ARG A 139 -8.03 -4.05 -14.96
C ARG A 139 -9.49 -4.38 -14.69
N SER A 140 -9.82 -4.76 -13.46
CA SER A 140 -11.16 -5.19 -13.05
C SER A 140 -11.98 -4.02 -12.51
N LEU A 141 -11.34 -3.07 -11.82
CA LEU A 141 -11.96 -1.84 -11.32
C LEU A 141 -12.00 -0.73 -12.37
N GLY A 142 -10.98 -0.62 -13.22
CA GLY A 142 -10.69 0.60 -13.96
C GLY A 142 -9.79 1.55 -13.16
N GLU A 143 -9.13 2.48 -13.85
CA GLU A 143 -8.15 3.39 -13.25
C GLU A 143 -8.79 4.32 -12.22
N ASP A 144 -9.88 5.00 -12.58
CA ASP A 144 -10.55 5.97 -11.71
C ASP A 144 -11.09 5.33 -10.43
N ALA A 145 -11.74 4.17 -10.55
CA ALA A 145 -12.27 3.44 -9.41
C ALA A 145 -11.16 2.90 -8.49
N LEU A 146 -10.02 2.49 -9.05
CA LEU A 146 -8.85 2.11 -8.24
C LEU A 146 -8.28 3.31 -7.49
N CYS A 147 -8.12 4.46 -8.14
CA CYS A 147 -7.62 5.68 -7.50
C CYS A 147 -8.56 6.13 -6.37
N GLN A 148 -9.87 6.14 -6.59
CA GLN A 148 -10.87 6.45 -5.56
C GLN A 148 -10.82 5.45 -4.38
N LEU A 149 -10.60 4.17 -4.68
CA LEU A 149 -10.47 3.14 -3.65
C LEU A 149 -9.22 3.37 -2.78
N LEU A 150 -8.07 3.68 -3.40
CA LEU A 150 -6.83 4.01 -2.69
C LEU A 150 -6.92 5.31 -1.89
N GLU A 151 -7.60 6.32 -2.42
CA GLU A 151 -7.90 7.57 -1.70
C GLU A 151 -8.80 7.32 -0.49
N THR A 152 -9.79 6.44 -0.63
CA THR A 152 -10.64 6.00 0.50
C THR A 152 -9.80 5.36 1.59
N VAL A 153 -8.90 4.43 1.25
CA VAL A 153 -7.99 3.82 2.23
C VAL A 153 -7.12 4.88 2.91
N THR A 154 -6.56 5.81 2.14
CA THR A 154 -5.70 6.89 2.64
C THR A 154 -6.41 7.80 3.64
N THR A 155 -7.71 8.04 3.44
CA THR A 155 -8.50 9.01 4.23
C THR A 155 -9.33 8.39 5.35
N LYS A 156 -9.60 7.08 5.29
CA LYS A 156 -10.47 6.38 6.25
C LYS A 156 -9.73 5.46 7.21
N SER A 157 -8.51 5.04 6.89
CA SER A 157 -7.70 4.24 7.81
C SER A 157 -7.22 5.10 8.99
N GLU A 158 -7.19 4.50 10.17
CA GLU A 158 -6.58 5.09 11.38
C GLU A 158 -5.07 4.77 11.47
N GLU A 159 -4.62 3.75 10.73
CA GLU A 159 -3.24 3.29 10.72
C GLU A 159 -2.36 4.11 9.77
N ALA A 160 -1.37 4.81 10.32
CA ALA A 160 -0.50 5.72 9.58
C ALA A 160 0.26 5.04 8.42
N ASN A 161 0.73 3.81 8.62
CA ASN A 161 1.43 3.07 7.57
C ASN A 161 0.48 2.64 6.45
N VAL A 162 -0.76 2.24 6.76
CA VAL A 162 -1.78 1.93 5.75
C VAL A 162 -2.10 3.17 4.92
N CYS A 163 -2.28 4.33 5.56
CA CYS A 163 -2.52 5.59 4.86
C CYS A 163 -1.35 5.96 3.94
N ALA A 164 -0.12 5.89 4.45
CA ALA A 164 1.07 6.22 3.67
C ALA A 164 1.31 5.24 2.51
N ALA A 165 1.04 3.94 2.70
CA ALA A 165 1.12 2.92 1.66
C ALA A 165 0.11 3.17 0.53
N ALA A 166 -1.15 3.43 0.89
CA ALA A 166 -2.22 3.70 -0.07
C ALA A 166 -1.98 5.03 -0.81
N ALA A 167 -1.53 6.07 -0.11
CA ALA A 167 -1.15 7.34 -0.71
C ALA A 167 -0.01 7.17 -1.72
N LEU A 168 1.01 6.36 -1.40
CA LEU A 168 2.11 6.10 -2.31
C LEU A 168 1.64 5.37 -3.57
N ALA A 169 0.78 4.35 -3.39
CA ALA A 169 0.16 3.64 -4.50
C ALA A 169 -0.65 4.59 -5.40
N LEU A 170 -1.47 5.46 -4.81
CA LEU A 170 -2.27 6.48 -5.50
C LEU A 170 -1.38 7.48 -6.26
N ALA A 171 -0.37 8.03 -5.60
CA ALA A 171 0.61 8.95 -6.19
C ALA A 171 1.26 8.35 -7.44
N GLY A 172 1.67 7.07 -7.35
CA GLY A 172 2.25 6.32 -8.47
C GLY A 172 1.30 6.17 -9.65
N ARG A 173 0.01 5.93 -9.42
CA ARG A 173 -1.00 5.84 -10.48
C ARG A 173 -1.21 7.19 -11.17
N LEU A 174 -1.46 8.22 -10.37
CA LEU A 174 -1.75 9.57 -10.84
C LEU A 174 -0.56 10.18 -11.61
N ALA A 175 0.66 10.03 -11.09
CA ALA A 175 1.88 10.55 -11.72
C ALA A 175 2.18 9.90 -13.08
N GLN A 176 1.66 8.71 -13.36
CA GLN A 176 1.78 8.01 -14.66
C GLN A 176 0.65 8.35 -15.63
N SER A 177 -0.33 9.17 -15.23
CA SER A 177 -1.48 9.52 -16.07
C SER A 177 -1.06 10.32 -17.30
N LYS A 178 -1.82 10.17 -18.38
CA LYS A 178 -1.67 11.02 -19.58
C LYS A 178 -2.27 12.41 -19.37
N ASP A 179 -3.18 12.54 -18.41
CA ASP A 179 -3.77 13.80 -18.01
C ASP A 179 -2.77 14.62 -17.17
N PRO A 180 -2.37 15.84 -17.61
CA PRO A 180 -1.48 16.71 -16.85
C PRO A 180 -2.00 17.08 -15.46
N GLU A 181 -3.31 17.21 -15.26
CA GLU A 181 -3.90 17.55 -13.97
C GLU A 181 -3.72 16.39 -12.99
N GLN A 182 -4.03 15.17 -13.42
CA GLN A 182 -3.78 13.97 -12.62
C GLN A 182 -2.30 13.77 -12.32
N ARG A 183 -1.39 14.03 -13.28
CA ARG A 183 0.05 13.95 -12.98
C ARG A 183 0.47 14.91 -11.89
N THR A 184 -0.03 16.15 -11.96
CA THR A 184 0.23 17.17 -10.97
C THR A 184 -0.33 16.77 -9.60
N ALA A 185 -1.54 16.22 -9.56
CA ALA A 185 -2.12 15.67 -8.34
C ALA A 185 -1.26 14.52 -7.76
N GLY A 186 -0.73 13.63 -8.60
CA GLY A 186 0.19 12.57 -8.18
C GLY A 186 1.46 13.11 -7.53
N TYR A 187 2.01 14.21 -8.05
CA TYR A 187 3.14 14.90 -7.42
C TYR A 187 2.77 15.55 -6.09
N GLY A 188 1.58 16.14 -5.97
CA GLY A 188 1.05 16.64 -4.72
C GLY A 188 0.93 15.54 -3.65
N TRP A 189 0.54 14.32 -4.03
CA TRP A 189 0.50 13.19 -3.11
C TRP A 189 1.89 12.76 -2.62
N TYR A 190 2.94 12.77 -3.47
CA TYR A 190 4.30 12.50 -3.00
C TYR A 190 4.78 13.53 -1.96
N GLU A 191 4.43 14.81 -2.15
CA GLU A 191 4.69 15.85 -1.14
C GLU A 191 3.92 15.56 0.15
N HIS A 192 2.63 15.28 0.06
CA HIS A 192 1.79 14.97 1.21
C HIS A 192 2.32 13.79 2.04
N ILE A 193 2.82 12.73 1.40
CA ILE A 193 3.43 11.60 2.11
C ILE A 193 4.69 12.05 2.86
N CYS A 194 5.55 12.84 2.19
CA CYS A 194 6.81 13.30 2.75
C CYS A 194 6.65 14.27 3.92
N THR A 195 5.52 14.99 4.00
CA THR A 195 5.21 15.96 5.06
C THR A 195 4.39 15.36 6.20
N THR A 196 3.42 14.49 5.88
CA THR A 196 2.50 13.91 6.87
C THR A 196 3.11 12.72 7.59
N TRP A 197 3.90 11.90 6.88
CA TRP A 197 4.54 10.69 7.44
C TRP A 197 6.05 10.67 7.19
N PRO A 198 6.80 11.71 7.62
CA PRO A 198 8.19 11.94 7.20
C PRO A 198 9.16 10.78 7.53
N ASP A 199 8.90 10.05 8.62
CA ASP A 199 9.72 8.96 9.12
C ASP A 199 9.31 7.58 8.58
N SER A 200 8.17 7.49 7.88
CA SER A 200 7.69 6.24 7.32
C SER A 200 8.62 5.71 6.23
N ARG A 201 8.63 4.38 6.03
CA ARG A 201 9.30 3.76 4.87
C ARG A 201 8.77 4.31 3.54
N TYR A 202 7.49 4.65 3.50
CA TYR A 202 6.82 5.19 2.32
C TYR A 202 7.23 6.62 1.99
N ALA A 203 7.53 7.46 2.98
CA ALA A 203 8.13 8.77 2.71
C ALA A 203 9.56 8.67 2.15
N LYS A 204 10.33 7.68 2.60
CA LYS A 204 11.66 7.39 2.00
C LYS A 204 11.53 6.99 0.53
N GLU A 205 10.53 6.18 0.20
CA GLU A 205 10.24 5.76 -1.17
C GLU A 205 9.63 6.88 -2.04
N ALA A 206 8.78 7.74 -1.47
CA ALA A 206 8.18 8.90 -2.15
C ALA A 206 9.21 10.00 -2.46
N ARG A 207 10.25 10.15 -1.61
CA ARG A 207 11.21 11.27 -1.66
C ARG A 207 11.82 11.53 -3.04
N PRO A 208 12.30 10.52 -3.80
CA PRO A 208 12.88 10.76 -5.11
C PRO A 208 11.86 11.32 -6.11
N ALA A 209 10.61 10.84 -6.08
CA ALA A 209 9.55 11.34 -6.95
C ALA A 209 9.13 12.76 -6.57
N TYR A 210 8.98 13.03 -5.27
CA TYR A 210 8.77 14.36 -4.73
C TYR A 210 9.87 15.34 -5.16
N ASN A 211 11.15 14.97 -4.98
CA ASN A 211 12.28 15.82 -5.36
C ASN A 211 12.33 16.07 -6.87
N ARG A 212 12.03 15.07 -7.70
CA ARG A 212 11.96 15.26 -9.16
C ARG A 212 10.88 16.26 -9.53
N ALA A 213 9.69 16.10 -8.97
CA ALA A 213 8.56 16.98 -9.26
C ALA A 213 8.81 18.43 -8.80
N ARG A 214 9.50 18.61 -7.68
CA ARG A 214 9.75 19.92 -7.08
C ARG A 214 10.97 20.64 -7.66
N TYR A 215 12.05 19.91 -7.94
CA TYR A 215 13.36 20.50 -8.23
C TYR A 215 13.94 20.17 -9.61
N LEU A 216 13.39 19.16 -10.31
CA LEU A 216 13.93 18.67 -11.57
C LEU A 216 12.91 18.79 -12.71
N THR A 217 12.30 19.97 -12.82
CA THR A 217 11.34 20.31 -13.86
C THR A 217 11.98 21.22 -14.91
N VAL A 218 11.64 21.00 -16.18
CA VAL A 218 12.11 21.86 -17.27
C VAL A 218 11.50 23.25 -17.10
N GLY A 219 12.36 24.28 -17.11
CA GLY A 219 11.96 25.66 -16.85
C GLY A 219 11.85 26.01 -15.35
N GLY A 220 12.09 25.06 -14.45
CA GLY A 220 12.21 25.32 -13.01
C GLY A 220 13.47 26.11 -12.66
N GLU A 221 13.46 26.74 -11.47
CA GLU A 221 14.66 27.38 -10.95
C GLU A 221 15.68 26.30 -10.55
N PRO A 222 16.92 26.35 -11.07
CA PRO A 222 17.91 25.35 -10.73
C PRO A 222 18.34 25.48 -9.26
N LEU A 223 18.58 24.34 -8.60
CA LEU A 223 19.04 24.30 -7.21
C LEU A 223 20.41 24.97 -7.08
N GLU A 224 20.53 25.89 -6.13
CA GLU A 224 21.82 26.45 -5.74
C GLU A 224 22.70 25.35 -5.14
N PHE A 225 23.95 25.28 -5.58
CA PHE A 225 24.96 24.41 -5.00
C PHE A 225 26.29 25.15 -4.90
N VAL A 226 27.12 24.71 -3.97
CA VAL A 226 28.51 25.15 -3.82
C VAL A 226 29.41 23.95 -4.12
N ALA A 227 30.38 24.15 -5.00
CA ALA A 227 31.34 23.13 -5.38
C ALA A 227 32.76 23.71 -5.45
N LYS A 228 33.74 22.84 -5.69
CA LYS A 228 35.13 23.24 -5.91
C LYS A 228 35.56 22.81 -7.31
N THR A 229 36.33 23.68 -7.98
CA THR A 229 37.02 23.29 -9.22
C THR A 229 38.17 22.34 -8.93
N VAL A 230 38.76 21.75 -9.98
CA VAL A 230 39.96 20.91 -9.88
C VAL A 230 41.14 21.60 -9.19
N ASP A 231 41.21 22.93 -9.29
CA ASP A 231 42.25 23.76 -8.63
C ASP A 231 41.87 24.18 -7.20
N GLY A 232 40.77 23.65 -6.65
CA GLY A 232 40.30 23.92 -5.29
C GLY A 232 39.54 25.23 -5.09
N ARG A 233 39.27 26.01 -6.16
CA ARG A 233 38.49 27.25 -6.06
C ARG A 233 37.03 26.94 -5.81
N ALA A 234 36.44 27.52 -4.78
CA ALA A 234 35.01 27.44 -4.53
C ALA A 234 34.25 28.24 -5.60
N PHE A 235 33.13 27.70 -6.08
CA PHE A 235 32.15 28.41 -6.90
C PHE A 235 30.74 28.00 -6.46
N LYS A 236 29.77 28.85 -6.77
CA LYS A 236 28.36 28.55 -6.64
C LYS A 236 27.62 28.73 -7.97
N LEU A 237 26.48 28.09 -8.14
CA LEU A 237 25.73 28.16 -9.41
C LEU A 237 25.38 29.61 -9.79
N SER A 238 24.99 30.42 -8.81
CA SER A 238 24.64 31.84 -9.02
C SER A 238 25.79 32.72 -9.52
N ASP A 239 27.05 32.28 -9.42
CA ASP A 239 28.20 33.00 -9.99
C ASP A 239 28.16 33.06 -11.52
N PHE A 240 27.36 32.19 -12.15
CA PHE A 240 27.21 32.10 -13.60
C PHE A 240 25.94 32.78 -14.14
N ARG A 241 25.25 33.61 -13.34
CA ARG A 241 24.09 34.38 -13.82
C ARG A 241 24.47 35.19 -15.08
N GLY A 242 23.59 35.16 -16.07
CA GLY A 242 23.83 35.78 -17.39
C GLY A 242 24.59 34.91 -18.39
N LYS A 243 24.96 33.67 -18.03
CA LYS A 243 25.58 32.68 -18.93
C LYS A 243 24.68 31.47 -19.13
N VAL A 244 24.86 30.80 -20.26
CA VAL A 244 24.32 29.44 -20.46
C VAL A 244 25.24 28.46 -19.73
N VAL A 245 24.67 27.65 -18.84
CA VAL A 245 25.40 26.67 -18.02
C VAL A 245 24.93 25.28 -18.40
N VAL A 246 25.87 24.37 -18.66
CA VAL A 246 25.62 22.94 -18.82
C VAL A 246 26.22 22.22 -17.62
N LEU A 247 25.41 21.42 -16.93
CA LEU A 247 25.86 20.54 -15.85
C LEU A 247 26.04 19.13 -16.41
N ASP A 248 27.27 18.63 -16.33
CA ASP A 248 27.63 17.27 -16.76
C ASP A 248 28.01 16.44 -15.54
N PHE A 249 27.24 15.38 -15.27
CA PHE A 249 27.45 14.45 -14.15
C PHE A 249 28.24 13.23 -14.65
N TRP A 250 29.54 13.17 -14.36
CA TRP A 250 30.46 12.13 -14.84
C TRP A 250 31.43 11.62 -13.74
N GLY A 251 32.14 10.51 -13.98
CA GLY A 251 33.14 9.97 -13.04
C GLY A 251 34.09 8.96 -13.68
N PHE A 252 35.26 8.73 -13.06
CA PHE A 252 36.22 7.68 -13.44
C PHE A 252 35.95 6.45 -12.55
N TRP A 253 35.30 5.43 -13.10
CA TRP A 253 35.07 4.15 -12.42
C TRP A 253 36.16 3.14 -12.73
#